data_AF-A0A328C774-F1
#
_entry.id   AF-A0A328C774-F1
#
_cell.length_a   1.000
_cell.length_b   1.000
_cell.length_c   1.000
_cell.angle_alpha   90.00
_cell.angle_beta   90.00
_cell.angle_gamma   90.00
#
_symmetry.space_group_name_H-M   'P 1'
#
loop_
_entity.id
_entity.type
_entity.pdbx_description
1 polymer ?
#
loop_
_entity_poly.entity_id
_entity_poly.type
_entity_poly.pdbx_seq_one_letter_code
_entity_poly.pdbx_strand_id
1 'polypeptide(L)'
;MPSAPTANITRARRVPAVAPVLAAWVVCCALMMVGSTPAQGQEIPASTEPRLRLALAPQARAFALEHDLSAEQAAELHQSLARGAWRYFAPGDEFALIAPDHLTEAITSEALYEGTLALARQWHEMGEESFKRLEPADAIKHLERALQNYRAIHHDVIQPEEVAQTLRFLALSYLEDGTNVVRPLELMQEMILLDPQRRILPGYYPDFIVQYYQSARNTLWRELEQRGPSLEQARREAGIVGADLLLYTFAFPALPASAQGGAPVDAPAAGITVVAYLYDAREDAFLPPESISLRSLQPELLQSAANRLASRLAACVLEPLQVAEPAPADLVASRGQGRLSLELGLAYASFLKVDAPLQTPFGNVGMGLGADYALTREFGLVAGLQILNSMRDYDGLLREDFTTFRAWAGGRLAWEIGPLELGIAASFELANLSPMRVFTDKSCIPAPDLLCPGDLGTRTFENKGASVGARLNPRISWRLNSSLWLTLNSSLSYYIGSPDERPINLPVSTDLGIRYRF
;
A
#
# COMPACT_ATOMS: atom_id res chain seq x y z
N MET A 1 -21.80 -95.85 -12.27
CA MET A 1 -20.84 -95.50 -13.33
C MET A 1 -21.41 -94.34 -14.14
N PRO A 2 -20.60 -93.30 -14.43
CA PRO A 2 -20.80 -92.05 -13.71
C PRO A 2 -20.87 -90.76 -14.57
N SER A 3 -21.56 -89.77 -13.96
CA SER A 3 -21.35 -88.30 -13.92
C SER A 3 -20.85 -87.52 -15.14
N ALA A 4 -21.66 -86.52 -15.51
CA ALA A 4 -21.35 -85.37 -16.36
C ALA A 4 -20.21 -84.48 -15.81
N PRO A 5 -19.49 -83.75 -16.67
CA PRO A 5 -18.68 -82.62 -16.26
C PRO A 5 -19.40 -81.28 -16.54
N THR A 6 -19.55 -80.51 -15.46
CA THR A 6 -19.82 -79.09 -15.42
C THR A 6 -18.63 -78.30 -15.96
N ALA A 7 -18.84 -77.46 -16.98
CA ALA A 7 -17.84 -76.50 -17.44
C ALA A 7 -17.93 -75.21 -16.60
N ASN A 8 -16.97 -75.04 -15.69
CA ASN A 8 -16.75 -73.80 -14.95
C ASN A 8 -16.18 -72.72 -15.88
N ILE A 9 -16.94 -71.65 -16.10
CA ILE A 9 -16.46 -70.42 -16.74
C ILE A 9 -15.79 -69.57 -15.65
N THR A 10 -14.47 -69.61 -15.58
CA THR A 10 -13.67 -68.67 -14.78
C THR A 10 -13.59 -67.32 -15.52
N ARG A 11 -14.43 -66.37 -15.12
CA ARG A 11 -14.23 -64.95 -15.48
C ARG A 11 -12.99 -64.42 -14.78
N ALA A 12 -11.91 -64.21 -15.54
CA ALA A 12 -10.74 -63.46 -15.10
C ALA A 12 -11.16 -62.02 -14.76
N ARG A 13 -11.08 -61.65 -13.46
CA ARG A 13 -11.17 -60.27 -12.98
C ARG A 13 -10.00 -59.48 -13.58
N ARG A 14 -10.29 -58.65 -14.59
CA ARG A 14 -9.39 -57.56 -14.99
C ARG A 14 -9.33 -56.55 -13.85
N VAL A 15 -8.21 -56.52 -13.14
CA VAL A 15 -7.88 -55.43 -12.21
C VAL A 15 -7.65 -54.18 -13.05
N PRO A 16 -8.31 -53.04 -12.77
CA PRO A 16 -8.07 -51.80 -13.51
C PRO A 16 -6.68 -51.25 -13.16
N ALA A 17 -5.93 -50.91 -14.21
CA ALA A 17 -4.57 -50.38 -14.18
C ALA A 17 -4.50 -48.94 -13.65
N VAL A 18 -4.95 -48.71 -12.42
CA VAL A 18 -4.85 -47.42 -11.72
C VAL A 18 -3.63 -47.37 -10.78
N ALA A 19 -3.11 -48.53 -10.37
CA ALA A 19 -1.95 -48.64 -9.49
C ALA A 19 -0.61 -48.12 -10.07
N PRO A 20 -0.28 -48.27 -11.38
CA PRO A 20 1.04 -47.85 -11.88
C PRO A 20 1.16 -46.33 -12.11
N VAL A 21 0.05 -45.60 -12.24
CA VAL A 21 0.06 -44.15 -12.49
C VAL A 21 0.32 -43.36 -11.20
N LEU A 22 -0.20 -43.83 -10.06
CA LEU A 22 0.06 -43.22 -8.75
C LEU A 22 1.49 -43.48 -8.25
N ALA A 23 2.07 -44.65 -8.59
CA ALA A 23 3.46 -44.95 -8.26
C ALA A 23 4.47 -44.10 -9.06
N ALA A 24 4.15 -43.76 -10.32
CA ALA A 24 5.00 -42.90 -11.15
C ALA A 24 5.08 -41.45 -10.64
N TRP A 25 4.02 -40.95 -10.00
CA TRP A 25 3.98 -39.60 -9.43
C TRP A 25 4.81 -39.45 -8.15
N VAL A 26 4.78 -40.45 -7.26
CA VAL A 26 5.58 -40.43 -6.01
C VAL A 26 7.09 -40.45 -6.30
N VAL A 27 7.50 -41.16 -7.36
CA VAL A 27 8.91 -41.21 -7.80
C VAL A 27 9.36 -39.89 -8.44
N CYS A 28 8.48 -39.19 -9.15
CA CYS A 28 8.81 -37.89 -9.76
C CYS A 28 8.95 -36.78 -8.71
N CYS A 29 8.14 -36.79 -7.65
CA CYS A 29 8.30 -35.85 -6.53
C CYS A 29 9.54 -36.13 -5.66
N ALA A 30 9.98 -37.39 -5.56
CA ALA A 30 11.20 -37.74 -4.82
C ALA A 30 12.49 -37.35 -5.56
N LEU A 31 12.49 -37.35 -6.90
CA LEU A 31 13.65 -36.96 -7.72
C LEU A 31 13.89 -35.44 -7.81
N MET A 32 12.90 -34.61 -7.51
CA MET A 32 13.05 -33.14 -7.47
C MET A 32 13.67 -32.63 -6.15
N MET A 33 13.84 -33.48 -5.13
CA MET A 33 14.40 -33.09 -3.82
C MET A 33 15.88 -33.42 -3.63
N VAL A 34 16.55 -34.03 -4.61
CA VAL A 34 17.98 -34.39 -4.54
C VAL A 34 18.69 -33.80 -5.75
N GLY A 35 19.03 -32.50 -5.69
CA GLY A 35 19.70 -31.85 -6.81
C GLY A 35 20.00 -30.37 -6.64
N SER A 36 20.38 -29.90 -5.45
CA SER A 36 21.00 -28.58 -5.27
C SER A 36 22.51 -28.75 -5.07
N THR A 37 23.24 -28.89 -6.18
CA THR A 37 24.68 -28.61 -6.18
C THR A 37 24.90 -27.11 -5.91
N PRO A 38 25.81 -26.71 -5.02
CA PRO A 38 26.14 -25.30 -4.83
C PRO A 38 26.78 -24.78 -6.11
N ALA A 39 26.09 -23.84 -6.76
CA ALA A 39 26.64 -23.11 -7.90
C ALA A 39 27.86 -22.32 -7.41
N GLN A 40 29.00 -22.57 -8.06
CA GLN A 40 30.22 -21.80 -7.90
C GLN A 40 29.94 -20.32 -8.13
N GLY A 41 30.52 -19.49 -7.26
CA GLY A 41 30.40 -18.04 -7.30
C GLY A 41 30.80 -17.49 -8.66
N GLN A 42 29.81 -16.95 -9.36
CA GLN A 42 30.00 -16.03 -10.44
C GLN A 42 30.00 -14.64 -9.80
N GLU A 43 31.17 -14.00 -9.78
CA GLU A 43 31.29 -12.59 -9.39
C GLU A 43 30.34 -11.77 -10.28
N ILE A 44 29.25 -11.31 -9.68
CA ILE A 44 28.35 -10.33 -10.27
C ILE A 44 29.16 -9.03 -10.33
N PRO A 45 29.36 -8.42 -11.52
CA PRO A 45 29.98 -7.11 -11.59
C PRO A 45 29.12 -6.14 -10.77
N ALA A 46 29.77 -5.37 -9.90
CA ALA A 46 29.12 -4.35 -9.08
C ALA A 46 28.18 -3.50 -9.95
N SER A 47 26.88 -3.70 -9.77
CA SER A 47 25.88 -2.81 -10.34
C SER A 47 26.06 -1.47 -9.66
N THR A 48 26.69 -0.53 -10.35
CA THR A 48 26.60 0.90 -10.05
C THR A 48 25.15 1.32 -10.26
N GLU A 49 24.29 1.03 -9.31
CA GLU A 49 23.00 1.70 -9.22
C GLU A 49 23.25 3.20 -9.08
N PRO A 50 22.49 4.05 -9.80
CA PRO A 50 22.65 5.49 -9.71
C PRO A 50 22.37 5.95 -8.27
N ARG A 51 23.38 6.56 -7.63
CA ARG A 51 23.26 7.13 -6.29
C ARG A 51 22.18 8.21 -6.28
N LEU A 52 21.35 8.22 -5.25
CA LEU A 52 20.30 9.24 -5.10
C LEU A 52 20.93 10.60 -4.85
N ARG A 53 20.61 11.58 -5.69
CA ARG A 53 21.15 12.94 -5.57
C ARG A 53 20.38 13.69 -4.50
N LEU A 54 21.04 14.02 -3.40
CA LEU A 54 20.44 14.71 -2.26
C LEU A 54 20.97 16.13 -2.17
N ALA A 55 20.07 17.09 -2.00
CA ALA A 55 20.38 18.47 -1.68
C ALA A 55 19.78 18.86 -0.32
N LEU A 56 20.48 19.74 0.40
CA LEU A 56 19.92 20.42 1.57
C LEU A 56 19.32 21.74 1.11
N ALA A 57 18.05 21.97 1.44
CA ALA A 57 17.38 23.20 1.05
C ALA A 57 18.03 24.41 1.75
N PRO A 58 18.43 25.46 1.01
CA PRO A 58 19.08 26.64 1.60
C PRO A 58 18.14 27.40 2.54
N GLN A 59 16.83 27.23 2.38
CA GLN A 59 15.76 27.87 3.15
C GLN A 59 15.39 27.11 4.44
N ALA A 60 16.15 26.07 4.81
CA ALA A 60 16.01 25.34 6.07
C ALA A 60 16.41 26.20 7.28
N ARG A 61 15.63 27.25 7.56
CA ARG A 61 16.01 28.39 8.42
C ARG A 61 14.81 28.89 9.21
N ALA A 62 14.32 28.11 10.18
CA ALA A 62 13.41 28.62 11.20
C ALA A 62 14.13 28.72 12.54
N PHE A 63 14.14 29.92 13.10
CA PHE A 63 14.23 30.16 14.54
C PHE A 63 13.06 31.05 14.94
N ALA A 64 12.23 30.57 15.87
CA ALA A 64 11.52 31.49 16.74
C ALA A 64 12.22 31.50 18.09
N LEU A 65 13.11 32.46 18.26
CA LEU A 65 13.12 33.18 19.52
C LEU A 65 12.79 34.63 19.20
N GLU A 66 11.80 35.14 19.91
CA GLU A 66 11.31 36.49 19.73
C GLU A 66 12.33 37.53 20.19
N HIS A 67 13.22 37.22 21.15
CA HIS A 67 14.12 38.20 21.77
C HIS A 67 15.52 37.57 22.01
N ASP A 68 16.59 38.36 21.81
CA ASP A 68 17.99 38.15 22.22
C ASP A 68 19.03 37.39 21.37
N LEU A 69 18.70 36.81 20.20
CA LEU A 69 19.76 36.27 19.33
C LEU A 69 20.42 37.36 18.48
N SER A 70 21.76 37.42 18.48
CA SER A 70 22.53 38.23 17.52
C SER A 70 22.48 37.60 16.11
N ALA A 71 22.77 38.38 15.07
CA ALA A 71 22.83 37.87 13.70
C ALA A 71 23.87 36.73 13.55
N GLU A 72 25.00 36.85 14.23
CA GLU A 72 26.05 35.83 14.28
C GLU A 72 25.57 34.54 14.94
N GLN A 73 24.89 34.64 16.09
CA GLN A 73 24.32 33.47 16.78
C GLN A 73 23.25 32.79 15.91
N ALA A 74 22.36 33.55 15.29
CA ALA A 74 21.36 32.98 14.38
C ALA A 74 22.03 32.31 13.17
N ALA A 75 23.09 32.88 12.61
CA ALA A 75 23.84 32.26 11.52
C ALA A 75 24.52 30.95 11.96
N GLU A 76 25.13 30.92 13.16
CA GLU A 76 25.75 29.73 13.72
C GLU A 76 24.74 28.60 13.95
N LEU A 77 23.57 28.92 14.48
CA LEU A 77 22.51 27.94 14.70
C LEU A 77 21.98 27.39 13.36
N HIS A 78 21.80 28.24 12.33
CA HIS A 78 21.39 27.77 11.00
C HIS A 78 22.41 26.80 10.40
N GLN A 79 23.69 27.19 10.44
CA GLN A 79 24.78 26.35 9.96
C GLN A 79 24.87 25.05 10.76
N SER A 80 24.50 25.06 12.04
CA SER A 80 24.51 23.86 12.87
C SER A 80 23.48 22.82 12.41
N LEU A 81 22.26 23.23 12.05
CA LEU A 81 21.28 22.30 11.46
C LEU A 81 21.80 21.70 10.14
N ALA A 82 22.28 22.55 9.23
CA ALA A 82 22.82 22.13 7.94
C ALA A 82 24.03 21.19 8.10
N ARG A 83 25.00 21.53 8.97
CA ARG A 83 26.18 20.70 9.26
C ARG A 83 25.78 19.34 9.85
N GLY A 84 24.78 19.31 10.73
CA GLY A 84 24.27 18.07 11.33
C GLY A 84 23.71 17.09 10.30
N ALA A 85 22.85 17.59 9.41
CA ALA A 85 22.31 16.83 8.29
C ALA A 85 23.41 16.41 7.30
N TRP A 86 24.27 17.34 6.89
CA TRP A 86 25.39 17.08 5.97
C TRP A 86 26.33 15.98 6.51
N ARG A 87 26.67 16.02 7.81
CA ARG A 87 27.53 15.04 8.46
C ARG A 87 26.98 13.62 8.41
N TYR A 88 25.66 13.45 8.38
CA TYR A 88 25.05 12.13 8.24
C TYR A 88 25.25 11.57 6.82
N PHE A 89 24.99 12.39 5.80
CA PHE A 89 25.01 11.95 4.40
C PHE A 89 26.41 11.94 3.76
N ALA A 90 27.36 12.73 4.26
CA ALA A 90 28.69 12.87 3.67
C ALA A 90 29.57 11.61 3.64
N PRO A 91 29.56 10.72 4.67
CA PRO A 91 30.39 9.52 4.67
C PRO A 91 29.76 8.31 3.95
N GLY A 92 28.52 8.39 3.46
CA GLY A 92 27.80 7.27 2.85
C GLY A 92 28.00 7.15 1.33
N ASP A 93 27.97 5.91 0.82
CA ASP A 93 28.02 5.64 -0.63
C ASP A 93 26.63 5.66 -1.31
N GLU A 94 25.56 5.78 -0.53
CA GLU A 94 24.17 5.64 -0.98
C GLU A 94 23.60 6.94 -1.59
N PHE A 95 24.12 8.10 -1.15
CA PHE A 95 23.68 9.42 -1.62
C PHE A 95 24.82 10.16 -2.32
N ALA A 96 24.48 10.85 -3.41
CA ALA A 96 25.33 11.85 -4.04
C ALA A 96 24.92 13.23 -3.51
N LEU A 97 25.66 13.74 -2.53
CA LEU A 97 25.42 15.08 -2.00
C LEU A 97 25.76 16.16 -3.02
N ILE A 98 24.83 17.07 -3.26
CA ILE A 98 25.04 18.22 -4.12
C ILE A 98 25.61 19.36 -3.25
N ALA A 99 26.81 19.83 -3.61
CA ALA A 99 27.45 20.94 -2.92
C ALA A 99 26.62 22.24 -3.07
N PRO A 100 26.52 23.07 -2.01
CA PRO A 100 25.84 24.37 -2.10
C PRO A 100 26.37 25.26 -3.23
N ASP A 101 27.67 25.19 -3.51
CA ASP A 101 28.33 26.02 -4.52
C ASP A 101 27.89 25.66 -5.95
N HIS A 102 27.59 24.37 -6.20
CA HIS A 102 27.09 23.92 -7.51
C HIS A 102 25.76 24.58 -7.88
N LEU A 103 24.92 24.91 -6.90
CA LEU A 103 23.65 25.61 -7.12
C LEU A 103 23.89 27.04 -7.58
N THR A 104 24.83 27.72 -6.93
CA THR A 104 25.21 29.10 -7.30
C THR A 104 25.82 29.12 -8.69
N GLU A 105 26.72 28.19 -9.00
CA GLU A 105 27.33 28.07 -10.34
C GLU A 105 26.29 27.76 -11.43
N ALA A 106 25.39 26.80 -11.19
CA ALA A 106 24.35 26.44 -12.16
C ALA A 106 23.49 27.65 -12.53
N ILE A 107 23.00 28.39 -11.53
CA ILE A 107 22.13 29.55 -11.73
C ILE A 107 22.90 30.73 -12.36
N THR A 108 24.10 31.05 -11.86
CA THR A 108 24.88 32.21 -12.36
C THR A 108 25.47 31.98 -13.75
N SER A 109 25.62 30.72 -14.19
CA SER A 109 26.12 30.39 -15.53
C SER A 109 25.09 30.59 -16.65
N GLU A 110 23.83 30.86 -16.33
CA GLU A 110 22.79 31.10 -17.35
C GLU A 110 23.07 32.39 -18.14
N ALA A 111 22.93 32.30 -19.47
CA ALA A 111 23.31 33.39 -20.39
C ALA A 111 22.58 34.73 -20.16
N LEU A 112 21.44 34.72 -19.45
CA LEU A 112 20.62 35.91 -19.16
C LEU A 112 20.67 36.35 -17.69
N TYR A 113 21.44 35.67 -16.83
CA TYR A 113 21.44 35.92 -15.40
C TYR A 113 21.84 37.36 -15.07
N GLU A 114 23.05 37.79 -15.48
CA GLU A 114 23.59 39.12 -15.20
C GLU A 114 22.70 40.26 -15.74
N GLY A 115 22.21 40.10 -16.97
CA GLY A 115 21.35 41.12 -17.60
C GLY A 115 20.00 41.26 -16.89
N THR A 116 19.40 40.14 -16.49
CA THR A 116 18.11 40.14 -15.78
C THR A 116 18.27 40.59 -14.34
N LEU A 117 19.39 40.26 -13.68
CA LEU A 117 19.73 40.72 -12.34
C LEU A 117 19.90 42.24 -12.30
N ALA A 118 20.65 42.81 -13.25
CA ALA A 118 20.79 44.26 -13.37
C ALA A 118 19.44 44.96 -13.57
N LEU A 119 18.57 44.38 -14.40
CA LEU A 119 17.21 44.90 -14.61
C LEU A 119 16.35 44.78 -13.34
N ALA A 120 16.42 43.65 -12.62
CA ALA A 120 15.71 43.45 -11.35
C ALA A 120 16.12 44.49 -10.30
N ARG A 121 17.42 44.75 -10.15
CA ARG A 121 17.97 45.79 -9.28
C ARG A 121 17.49 47.19 -9.65
N GLN A 122 17.50 47.51 -10.94
CA GLN A 122 16.99 48.81 -11.41
C GLN A 122 15.51 48.99 -11.08
N TRP A 123 14.67 47.96 -11.29
CA TRP A 123 13.26 48.00 -10.89
C TRP A 123 13.08 48.11 -9.38
N HIS A 124 13.92 47.43 -8.60
CA HIS A 124 13.93 47.53 -7.14
C HIS A 124 14.20 48.97 -6.69
N GLU A 125 15.26 49.59 -7.21
CA GLU A 125 15.64 50.97 -6.89
C GLU A 125 14.53 51.97 -7.23
N MET A 126 13.95 51.88 -8.44
CA MET A 126 12.82 52.75 -8.83
C MET A 126 11.60 52.54 -7.94
N GLY A 127 11.33 51.30 -7.54
CA GLY A 127 10.25 50.97 -6.63
C GLY A 127 10.45 51.50 -5.21
N GLU A 128 11.67 51.36 -4.68
CA GLU A 128 12.04 51.92 -3.38
C GLU A 128 11.97 53.46 -3.39
N GLU A 129 12.43 54.12 -4.46
CA GLU A 129 12.30 55.57 -4.60
C GLU A 129 10.84 56.02 -4.65
N SER A 130 9.99 55.32 -5.40
CA SER A 130 8.56 55.62 -5.50
C SER A 130 7.86 55.46 -4.15
N PHE A 131 8.22 54.41 -3.39
CA PHE A 131 7.73 54.22 -2.03
C PHE A 131 8.14 55.37 -1.10
N LYS A 132 9.40 55.82 -1.17
CA LYS A 132 9.89 56.98 -0.40
C LYS A 132 9.20 58.29 -0.76
N ARG A 133 8.70 58.43 -1.99
CA ARG A 133 7.90 59.57 -2.46
C ARG A 133 6.42 59.47 -2.10
N LEU A 134 6.00 58.39 -1.43
CA LEU A 134 4.60 58.10 -1.09
C LEU A 134 3.72 57.90 -2.34
N GLU A 135 4.28 57.27 -3.38
CA GLU A 135 3.60 56.89 -4.62
C GLU A 135 3.38 55.36 -4.66
N PRO A 136 2.42 54.81 -3.87
CA PRO A 136 2.31 53.37 -3.65
C PRO A 136 1.97 52.58 -4.92
N ALA A 137 1.17 53.13 -5.82
CA ALA A 137 0.80 52.45 -7.08
C ALA A 137 2.01 52.22 -8.00
N ASP A 138 2.89 53.22 -8.14
CA ASP A 138 4.12 53.09 -8.94
C ASP A 138 5.15 52.22 -8.23
N ALA A 139 5.27 52.33 -6.90
CA ALA A 139 6.10 51.45 -6.10
C ALA A 139 5.72 49.97 -6.29
N ILE A 140 4.43 49.63 -6.17
CA ILE A 140 3.90 48.27 -6.39
C ILE A 140 4.29 47.79 -7.78
N LYS A 141 3.99 48.58 -8.83
CA LYS A 141 4.28 48.21 -10.23
C LYS A 141 5.76 47.93 -10.47
N HIS A 142 6.66 48.73 -9.90
CA HIS A 142 8.10 48.55 -10.07
C HIS A 142 8.61 47.34 -9.27
N LEU A 143 8.19 47.21 -8.01
CA LEU A 143 8.64 46.12 -7.13
C LEU A 143 8.10 44.75 -7.55
N GLU A 144 6.89 44.68 -8.13
CA GLU A 144 6.39 43.43 -8.74
C GLU A 144 7.25 42.99 -9.92
N ARG A 145 7.68 43.93 -10.78
CA ARG A 145 8.60 43.62 -11.89
C ARG A 145 9.97 43.18 -11.39
N ALA A 146 10.48 43.83 -10.35
CA ALA A 146 11.71 43.41 -9.69
C ALA A 146 11.60 41.97 -9.19
N LEU A 147 10.53 41.65 -8.45
CA LEU A 147 10.29 40.31 -7.92
C LEU A 147 10.11 39.25 -9.01
N GLN A 148 9.38 39.58 -10.09
CA GLN A 148 9.23 38.69 -11.25
C GLN A 148 10.59 38.36 -11.88
N ASN A 149 11.44 39.37 -12.08
CA ASN A 149 12.77 39.17 -12.65
C ASN A 149 13.68 38.38 -11.70
N TYR A 150 13.67 38.65 -10.40
CA TYR A 150 14.44 37.87 -9.41
C TYR A 150 14.04 36.40 -9.43
N ARG A 151 12.73 36.10 -9.47
CA ARG A 151 12.23 34.72 -9.52
C ARG A 151 12.55 34.02 -10.84
N ALA A 152 12.54 34.75 -11.95
CA ALA A 152 12.85 34.20 -13.27
C ALA A 152 14.29 33.70 -13.38
N ILE A 153 15.21 34.27 -12.59
CA ILE A 153 16.62 33.86 -12.52
C ILE A 153 16.98 33.16 -11.21
N HIS A 154 15.98 32.77 -10.42
CA HIS A 154 16.18 32.07 -9.13
C HIS A 154 17.12 32.79 -8.15
N HIS A 155 17.12 34.13 -8.16
CA HIS A 155 17.97 34.93 -7.29
C HIS A 155 17.60 34.79 -5.81
N ASP A 156 16.35 34.39 -5.52
CA ASP A 156 15.84 34.05 -4.19
C ASP A 156 16.63 32.94 -3.51
N VAL A 157 17.28 32.07 -4.29
CA VAL A 157 18.07 30.95 -3.79
C VAL A 157 19.51 31.35 -3.46
N ILE A 158 20.12 32.25 -4.26
CA ILE A 158 21.51 32.69 -4.10
C ILE A 158 21.62 33.81 -3.06
N GLN A 159 20.84 34.88 -3.24
CA GLN A 159 20.91 36.09 -2.42
C GLN A 159 19.51 36.41 -1.85
N PRO A 160 19.00 35.57 -0.93
CA PRO A 160 17.63 35.71 -0.40
C PRO A 160 17.39 37.06 0.29
N GLU A 161 18.41 37.68 0.86
CA GLU A 161 18.32 38.96 1.56
C GLU A 161 17.92 40.12 0.63
N GLU A 162 18.40 40.11 -0.61
CA GLU A 162 18.10 41.15 -1.60
C GLU A 162 16.65 41.05 -2.09
N VAL A 163 16.18 39.81 -2.30
CA VAL A 163 14.78 39.54 -2.64
C VAL A 163 13.86 39.85 -1.46
N ALA A 164 14.24 39.50 -0.23
CA ALA A 164 13.51 39.84 0.98
C ALA A 164 13.36 41.35 1.17
N GLN A 165 14.38 42.15 0.82
CA GLN A 165 14.27 43.61 0.84
C GLN A 165 13.23 44.13 -0.16
N THR A 166 13.16 43.53 -1.36
CA THR A 166 12.13 43.83 -2.36
C THR A 166 10.73 43.50 -1.84
N LEU A 167 10.56 42.30 -1.28
CA LEU A 167 9.29 41.85 -0.68
C LEU A 167 8.84 42.76 0.45
N ARG A 168 9.78 43.24 1.29
CA ARG A 168 9.48 44.21 2.35
C ARG A 168 8.83 45.46 1.79
N PHE A 169 9.49 46.14 0.85
CA PHE A 169 8.95 47.39 0.30
C PHE A 169 7.64 47.15 -0.46
N LEU A 170 7.51 46.00 -1.12
CA LEU A 170 6.28 45.66 -1.83
C LEU A 170 5.11 45.45 -0.83
N ALA A 171 5.34 44.71 0.25
CA ALA A 171 4.35 44.50 1.30
C ALA A 171 3.95 45.84 1.96
N LEU A 172 4.92 46.70 2.28
CA LEU A 172 4.65 48.03 2.82
C LEU A 172 3.84 48.89 1.83
N SER A 173 4.17 48.86 0.54
CA SER A 173 3.45 49.62 -0.49
C SER A 173 1.99 49.17 -0.61
N TYR A 174 1.71 47.86 -0.52
CA TYR A 174 0.34 47.35 -0.49
C TYR A 174 -0.43 47.74 0.77
N LEU A 175 0.25 47.78 1.93
CA LEU A 175 -0.37 48.24 3.18
C LEU A 175 -0.75 49.72 3.11
N GLU A 176 0.10 50.55 2.51
CA GLU A 176 -0.18 51.98 2.28
C GLU A 176 -1.28 52.20 1.24
N ASP A 177 -1.32 51.41 0.16
CA ASP A 177 -2.36 51.49 -0.87
C ASP A 177 -3.75 51.05 -0.37
N GLY A 178 -3.79 50.06 0.53
CA GLY A 178 -5.02 49.60 1.19
C GLY A 178 -6.00 48.83 0.31
N THR A 179 -5.69 48.58 -0.98
CA THR A 179 -6.60 47.89 -1.91
C THR A 179 -6.65 46.37 -1.76
N ASN A 180 -5.60 45.77 -1.19
CA ASN A 180 -5.49 44.32 -1.01
C ASN A 180 -4.93 43.97 0.37
N VAL A 181 -5.76 43.38 1.23
CA VAL A 181 -5.40 43.03 2.62
C VAL A 181 -4.68 41.68 2.71
N VAL A 182 -4.84 40.80 1.72
CA VAL A 182 -4.29 39.43 1.73
C VAL A 182 -2.86 39.41 1.18
N ARG A 183 -2.62 40.13 0.09
CA ARG A 183 -1.32 40.14 -0.59
C ARG A 183 -0.14 40.57 0.30
N PRO A 184 -0.22 41.64 1.11
CA PRO A 184 0.88 41.98 2.01
C PRO A 184 1.20 40.89 3.03
N LEU A 185 0.21 40.07 3.45
CA LEU A 185 0.44 38.96 4.38
C LEU A 185 1.32 37.90 3.73
N GLU A 186 0.97 37.46 2.52
CA GLU A 186 1.74 36.50 1.74
C GLU A 186 3.18 36.99 1.50
N LEU A 187 3.33 38.26 1.12
CA LEU A 187 4.63 38.86 0.85
C LEU A 187 5.49 38.96 2.13
N MET A 188 4.88 39.29 3.27
CA MET A 188 5.59 39.30 4.55
C MET A 188 5.99 37.88 4.98
N GLN A 189 5.13 36.88 4.79
CA GLN A 189 5.46 35.48 5.06
C GLN A 189 6.63 35.01 4.19
N GLU A 190 6.60 35.29 2.90
CA GLU A 190 7.70 34.96 1.98
C GLU A 190 9.00 35.70 2.34
N MET A 191 8.92 36.98 2.70
CA MET A 191 10.06 37.76 3.18
C MET A 191 10.69 37.10 4.42
N ILE A 192 9.86 36.68 5.39
CA ILE A 192 10.32 36.02 6.62
C ILE A 192 10.97 34.68 6.32
N LEU A 193 10.44 33.94 5.34
CA LEU A 193 11.01 32.66 4.91
C LEU A 193 12.42 32.84 4.31
N LEU A 194 12.61 33.87 3.46
CA LEU A 194 13.88 34.16 2.82
C LEU A 194 14.92 34.78 3.78
N ASP A 195 14.50 35.74 4.60
CA ASP A 195 15.35 36.43 5.57
C ASP A 195 14.72 36.42 6.98
N PRO A 196 14.84 35.30 7.71
CA PRO A 196 14.24 35.14 9.04
C PRO A 196 14.92 36.00 10.12
N GLN A 197 16.11 36.54 9.82
CA GLN A 197 16.82 37.44 10.73
C GLN A 197 16.27 38.87 10.68
N ARG A 198 15.54 39.21 9.61
CA ARG A 198 14.94 40.53 9.43
C ARG A 198 13.96 40.84 10.56
N ARG A 199 14.01 42.09 11.04
CA ARG A 199 13.12 42.59 12.09
C ARG A 199 12.45 43.87 11.66
N ILE A 200 11.16 43.96 11.91
CA ILE A 200 10.38 45.21 11.88
C ILE A 200 10.26 45.65 13.34
N LEU A 201 11.07 46.63 13.74
CA LEU A 201 11.21 47.06 15.13
C LEU A 201 10.17 48.13 15.51
N PRO A 202 9.61 48.07 16.73
CA PRO A 202 8.85 49.17 17.31
C PRO A 202 9.64 50.48 17.31
N GLY A 203 8.96 51.60 17.07
CA GLY A 203 9.57 52.94 17.07
C GLY A 203 10.21 53.37 15.75
N TYR A 204 10.56 52.43 14.86
CA TYR A 204 10.96 52.73 13.48
C TYR A 204 9.77 52.64 12.51
N TYR A 205 8.89 51.66 12.72
CA TYR A 205 7.65 51.49 11.96
C TYR A 205 6.43 51.77 12.85
N PRO A 206 5.29 52.21 12.27
CA PRO A 206 4.01 52.28 12.98
C PRO A 206 3.62 50.94 13.62
N ASP A 207 2.96 51.00 14.78
CA ASP A 207 2.59 49.81 15.57
C ASP A 207 1.75 48.81 14.77
N PHE A 208 0.89 49.27 13.87
CA PHE A 208 0.08 48.38 13.04
C PHE A 208 0.94 47.53 12.08
N ILE A 209 2.03 48.08 11.54
CA ILE A 209 2.96 47.33 10.66
C ILE A 209 3.72 46.29 11.49
N VAL A 210 4.15 46.67 12.69
CA VAL A 210 4.82 45.75 13.63
C VAL A 210 3.89 44.59 14.00
N GLN A 211 2.63 44.88 14.34
CA GLN A 211 1.62 43.86 14.64
C GLN A 211 1.32 42.98 13.41
N TYR A 212 1.23 43.58 12.23
CA TYR A 212 1.00 42.85 10.98
C TYR A 212 2.14 41.87 10.69
N TYR A 213 3.39 42.32 10.86
CA TYR A 213 4.59 41.49 10.74
C TYR A 213 4.59 40.32 11.74
N GLN A 214 4.29 40.59 13.01
CA GLN A 214 4.19 39.55 14.04
C GLN A 214 3.10 38.53 13.71
N SER A 215 1.94 38.98 13.21
CA SER A 215 0.85 38.13 12.76
C SER A 215 1.26 37.24 11.56
N ALA A 216 1.94 37.83 10.56
CA ALA A 216 2.48 37.11 9.41
C ALA A 216 3.44 36.00 9.85
N ARG A 217 4.36 36.33 10.76
CA ARG A 217 5.35 35.42 11.34
C ARG A 217 4.70 34.25 12.09
N ASN A 218 3.75 34.55 12.98
CA ASN A 218 3.00 33.55 13.74
C ASN A 218 2.14 32.64 12.85
N THR A 219 1.65 33.17 11.73
CA THR A 219 0.88 32.39 10.76
C THR A 219 1.78 31.49 9.96
N LEU A 220 2.89 32.00 9.44
CA LEU A 220 3.90 31.21 8.72
C LEU A 220 4.41 30.04 9.58
N TRP A 221 4.71 30.26 10.86
CA TRP A 221 5.20 29.19 11.72
C TRP A 221 4.18 28.07 11.92
N ARG A 222 2.92 28.42 12.18
CA ARG A 222 1.85 27.42 12.30
C ARG A 222 1.67 26.63 11.01
N GLU A 223 1.77 27.30 9.86
CA GLU A 223 1.68 26.65 8.55
C GLU A 223 2.86 25.72 8.30
N LEU A 224 4.09 26.16 8.56
CA LEU A 224 5.30 25.33 8.39
C LEU A 224 5.35 24.16 9.39
N GLU A 225 4.82 24.32 10.60
CA GLU A 225 4.72 23.25 11.59
C GLU A 225 3.68 22.20 11.18
N GLN A 226 2.54 22.62 10.63
CA GLN A 226 1.43 21.72 10.29
C GLN A 226 1.55 21.08 8.90
N ARG A 227 2.05 21.83 7.92
CA ARG A 227 2.02 21.46 6.50
C ARG A 227 3.40 21.36 5.88
N GLY A 228 4.42 21.94 6.50
CA GLY A 228 5.75 22.03 5.94
C GLY A 228 5.86 23.03 4.78
N PRO A 229 6.95 22.96 4.00
CA PRO A 229 7.16 23.80 2.83
C PRO A 229 6.13 23.55 1.72
N SER A 230 5.97 24.54 0.84
CA SER A 230 5.15 24.38 -0.37
C SER A 230 5.71 23.31 -1.30
N LEU A 231 4.85 22.42 -1.81
CA LEU A 231 5.20 21.42 -2.81
C LEU A 231 5.73 22.06 -4.10
N GLU A 232 5.11 23.16 -4.53
CA GLU A 232 5.52 23.90 -5.74
C GLU A 232 6.94 24.48 -5.59
N GLN A 233 7.24 24.99 -4.41
CA GLN A 233 8.57 25.49 -4.08
C GLN A 233 9.61 24.37 -4.07
N ALA A 234 9.30 23.24 -3.42
CA ALA A 234 10.20 22.10 -3.35
C ALA A 234 10.47 21.49 -4.73
N ARG A 235 9.44 21.35 -5.57
CA ARG A 235 9.58 20.91 -6.96
C ARG A 235 10.48 21.84 -7.76
N ARG A 236 10.28 23.16 -7.62
CA ARG A 236 11.12 24.17 -8.28
C ARG A 236 12.57 24.06 -7.86
N GLU A 237 12.83 24.04 -6.55
CA GLU A 237 14.19 23.96 -5.99
C GLU A 237 14.90 22.65 -6.38
N ALA A 238 14.21 21.51 -6.28
CA ALA A 238 14.76 20.22 -6.70
C ALA A 238 15.09 20.20 -8.21
N GLY A 239 14.24 20.81 -9.04
CA GLY A 239 14.47 20.94 -10.48
C GLY A 239 15.71 21.76 -10.83
N ILE A 240 15.92 22.91 -10.16
CA ILE A 240 17.09 23.77 -10.38
C ILE A 240 18.38 23.04 -9.97
N VAL A 241 18.36 22.39 -8.80
CA VAL A 241 19.54 21.70 -8.25
C VAL A 241 19.79 20.36 -8.98
N GLY A 242 18.77 19.82 -9.65
CA GLY A 242 18.78 18.47 -10.21
C GLY A 242 18.87 17.41 -9.12
N ALA A 243 18.22 17.65 -7.97
CA ALA A 243 18.20 16.72 -6.84
C ALA A 243 17.03 15.74 -6.95
N ASP A 244 17.27 14.47 -6.64
CA ASP A 244 16.21 13.47 -6.47
C ASP A 244 15.49 13.68 -5.13
N LEU A 245 16.24 14.14 -4.13
CA LEU A 245 15.76 14.37 -2.77
C LEU A 245 16.16 15.77 -2.29
N LEU A 246 15.25 16.44 -1.60
CA LEU A 246 15.49 17.76 -1.01
C LEU A 246 15.08 17.79 0.47
N LEU A 247 16.06 18.01 1.34
CA LEU A 247 15.85 18.02 2.80
C LEU A 247 15.69 19.43 3.34
N TYR A 248 14.57 19.67 4.01
CA TYR A 248 14.30 20.88 4.79
C TYR A 248 14.37 20.58 6.28
N THR A 249 15.00 21.45 7.06
CA THR A 249 15.05 21.35 8.52
C THR A 249 14.67 22.68 9.16
N PHE A 250 13.74 22.65 10.11
CA PHE A 250 13.23 23.82 10.81
C PHE A 250 13.33 23.63 12.32
N ALA A 251 13.56 24.72 13.07
CA ALA A 251 13.51 24.73 14.53
C ALA A 251 12.46 25.74 15.03
N PHE A 252 11.41 25.23 15.66
CA PHE A 252 10.32 26.04 16.20
C PHE A 252 10.36 26.03 17.73
N PRO A 253 9.96 27.11 18.43
CA PRO A 253 9.69 27.03 19.85
C PRO A 253 8.50 26.09 20.05
N ALA A 254 8.56 25.26 21.07
CA ALA A 254 7.42 24.48 21.49
C ALA A 254 6.34 25.44 21.99
N LEU A 255 5.18 25.43 21.34
CA LEU A 255 4.01 26.14 21.84
C LEU A 255 3.70 25.62 23.26
N PRO A 256 3.50 26.50 24.26
CA PRO A 256 3.14 26.04 25.59
C PRO A 256 1.84 25.23 25.51
N ALA A 257 1.83 24.06 26.12
CA ALA A 257 0.71 23.11 26.13
C ALA A 257 -0.62 23.72 26.66
N SER A 258 -0.59 24.92 27.24
CA SER A 258 -1.76 25.68 27.69
C SER A 258 -2.66 26.19 26.55
N ALA A 259 -2.21 26.19 25.29
CA ALA A 259 -3.05 26.55 24.14
C ALA A 259 -4.09 25.49 23.75
N GLN A 260 -4.03 24.27 24.32
CA GLN A 260 -5.01 23.19 24.08
C GLN A 260 -5.81 22.78 25.32
N GLY A 261 -5.71 23.54 26.42
CA GLY A 261 -6.59 23.39 27.58
C GLY A 261 -5.85 23.21 28.90
N GLY A 262 -5.77 24.27 29.70
CA GLY A 262 -5.78 24.19 31.16
C GLY A 262 -4.49 23.77 31.89
N ALA A 263 -3.31 23.82 31.29
CA ALA A 263 -2.07 23.55 32.01
C ALA A 263 -1.61 24.76 32.88
N PRO A 264 -1.09 24.53 34.10
CA PRO A 264 -0.72 25.57 35.06
C PRO A 264 0.50 26.40 34.63
N VAL A 265 0.56 27.63 35.16
CA VAL A 265 1.44 28.77 34.78
C VAL A 265 2.95 28.56 35.05
N ASP A 266 3.34 27.45 35.69
CA ASP A 266 4.74 27.13 36.04
C ASP A 266 5.35 26.05 35.13
N ALA A 267 5.16 26.13 33.82
CA ALA A 267 5.80 25.22 32.87
C ALA A 267 7.29 25.61 32.68
N PRO A 268 8.24 24.65 32.74
CA PRO A 268 9.66 24.93 32.49
C PRO A 268 9.85 25.43 31.05
N ALA A 269 10.93 26.20 30.85
CA ALA A 269 11.31 26.90 29.62
C ALA A 269 10.81 26.22 28.33
N ALA A 270 10.14 27.00 27.48
CA ALA A 270 9.65 26.57 26.17
C ALA A 270 10.73 25.74 25.46
N GLY A 271 10.44 24.44 25.25
CA GLY A 271 11.32 23.58 24.48
C GLY A 271 11.45 24.06 23.05
N ILE A 272 12.32 23.44 22.26
CA ILE A 272 12.41 23.68 20.81
C ILE A 272 12.08 22.38 20.10
N THR A 273 11.19 22.41 19.13
CA THR A 273 10.94 21.26 18.25
C THR A 273 11.69 21.48 16.95
N VAL A 274 12.60 20.56 16.64
CA VAL A 274 13.25 20.48 15.33
C VAL A 274 12.45 19.51 14.46
N VAL A 275 12.05 19.95 13.27
CA VAL A 275 11.27 19.17 12.31
C VAL A 275 12.04 19.08 11.00
N ALA A 276 12.05 17.90 10.38
CA ALA A 276 12.65 17.66 9.08
C ALA A 276 11.61 17.17 8.07
N TYR A 277 11.62 17.74 6.88
CA TYR A 277 10.79 17.36 5.74
C TYR A 277 11.70 16.92 4.59
N LEU A 278 11.46 15.73 4.04
CA LEU A 278 12.16 15.25 2.86
C LEU A 278 11.20 15.21 1.67
N TYR A 279 11.49 16.01 0.65
CA TYR A 279 10.79 15.97 -0.62
C TYR A 279 11.46 14.95 -1.54
N ASP A 280 10.68 14.06 -2.14
CA ASP A 280 11.11 13.13 -3.18
C ASP A 280 10.60 13.61 -4.54
N ALA A 281 11.52 14.05 -5.41
CA ALA A 281 11.20 14.57 -6.73
C ALA A 281 10.66 13.48 -7.68
N ARG A 282 10.91 12.19 -7.39
CA ARG A 282 10.46 11.06 -8.22
C ARG A 282 9.00 10.75 -7.97
N GLU A 283 8.55 10.87 -6.73
CA GLU A 283 7.15 10.70 -6.32
C GLU A 283 6.37 12.02 -6.31
N ASP A 284 7.08 13.15 -6.44
CA ASP A 284 6.53 14.50 -6.37
C ASP A 284 5.72 14.73 -5.08
N ALA A 285 6.28 14.26 -3.96
CA ALA A 285 5.63 14.26 -2.65
C ALA A 285 6.65 14.43 -1.51
N PHE A 286 6.16 14.89 -0.36
CA PHE A 286 6.93 14.84 0.89
C PHE A 286 6.71 13.52 1.60
N LEU A 287 7.78 12.96 2.15
CA LEU A 287 7.67 11.89 3.15
C LEU A 287 7.04 12.43 4.46
N PRO A 288 6.47 11.55 5.30
CA PRO A 288 6.01 11.93 6.63
C PRO A 288 7.12 12.68 7.40
N PRO A 289 6.84 13.85 7.98
CA PRO A 289 7.86 14.63 8.67
C PRO A 289 8.29 13.96 9.97
N GLU A 290 9.58 14.09 10.27
CA GLU A 290 10.17 13.61 11.52
C GLU A 290 10.47 14.79 12.45
N SER A 291 10.27 14.61 13.75
CA SER A 291 10.51 15.68 14.73
C SER A 291 11.21 15.22 16.02
N ILE A 292 11.99 16.12 16.61
CA ILE A 292 12.70 15.92 17.89
C ILE A 292 12.55 17.18 18.74
N SER A 293 12.11 17.02 19.98
CA SER A 293 12.09 18.09 20.97
C SER A 293 13.42 18.20 21.71
N LEU A 294 13.90 19.42 21.86
CA LEU A 294 15.13 19.84 22.51
C LEU A 294 14.81 20.77 23.68
N ARG A 295 15.70 20.80 24.67
CA ARG A 295 15.58 21.67 25.86
C ARG A 295 16.22 23.04 25.67
N SER A 296 17.10 23.21 24.70
CA SER A 296 17.83 24.46 24.45
C SER A 296 18.35 24.56 23.01
N LEU A 297 18.62 25.79 22.56
CA LEU A 297 19.21 26.10 21.24
C LEU A 297 20.75 26.04 21.28
N GLN A 298 21.33 24.96 21.78
CA GLN A 298 22.77 24.79 21.69
C GLN A 298 23.16 24.27 20.30
N PRO A 299 24.19 24.86 19.63
CA PRO A 299 24.66 24.43 18.32
C PRO A 299 24.88 22.91 18.19
N GLU A 300 25.49 22.31 19.22
CA GLU A 300 25.79 20.87 19.27
C GLU A 300 24.52 20.01 19.34
N LEU A 301 23.50 20.45 20.09
CA LEU A 301 22.22 19.75 20.18
C LEU A 301 21.45 19.83 18.86
N LEU A 302 21.47 20.98 18.18
CA LEU A 302 20.87 21.13 16.85
C LEU A 302 21.56 20.26 15.81
N GLN A 303 22.90 20.20 15.80
CA GLN A 303 23.66 19.30 14.94
C GLN A 303 23.27 17.83 15.16
N SER A 304 23.20 17.40 16.43
CA SER A 304 22.81 16.04 16.80
C SER A 304 21.36 15.73 16.40
N ALA A 305 20.45 16.67 16.61
CA ALA A 305 19.04 16.53 16.22
C ALA A 305 18.89 16.39 14.70
N ALA A 306 19.48 17.30 13.92
CA ALA A 306 19.46 17.26 12.47
C ALA A 306 20.09 15.97 11.92
N ASN A 307 21.19 15.50 12.52
CA ASN A 307 21.82 14.23 12.15
C ASN A 307 20.89 13.02 12.38
N ARG A 308 20.20 12.98 13.53
CA ARG A 308 19.25 11.91 13.85
C ARG A 308 18.02 11.94 12.96
N LEU A 309 17.48 13.12 12.66
CA LEU A 309 16.35 13.30 11.75
C LEU A 309 16.72 12.88 10.33
N ALA A 310 17.89 13.31 9.83
CA ALA A 310 18.44 12.88 8.56
C ALA A 310 18.56 11.35 8.48
N SER A 311 19.06 10.71 9.54
CA SER A 311 19.17 9.25 9.62
C SER A 311 17.83 8.52 9.53
N ARG A 312 16.79 9.01 10.24
CA ARG A 312 15.45 8.42 10.16
C ARG A 312 14.84 8.55 8.77
N LEU A 313 14.93 9.73 8.17
CA LEU A 313 14.41 9.99 6.84
C LEU A 313 15.17 9.22 5.75
N ALA A 314 16.49 9.08 5.90
CA ALA A 314 17.31 8.27 5.00
C ALA A 314 16.90 6.80 5.05
N ALA A 315 16.66 6.24 6.24
CA ALA A 315 16.17 4.88 6.37
C ALA A 315 14.85 4.65 5.60
N CYS A 316 13.93 5.62 5.61
CA CYS A 316 12.68 5.53 4.86
C CYS A 316 12.86 5.48 3.33
N VAL A 317 13.91 6.12 2.80
CA VAL A 317 14.17 6.15 1.35
C VAL A 317 15.03 4.97 0.89
N LEU A 318 15.95 4.53 1.75
CA LEU A 318 16.89 3.46 1.46
C LEU A 318 16.34 2.07 1.74
N GLU A 319 15.32 1.96 2.59
CA GLU A 319 14.58 0.71 2.68
C GLU A 319 14.03 0.41 1.28
N PRO A 320 14.45 -0.70 0.65
CA PRO A 320 13.87 -1.10 -0.63
C PRO A 320 12.39 -1.18 -0.39
N LEU A 321 11.55 -0.49 -1.17
CA LEU A 321 10.08 -0.46 -1.09
C LEU A 321 9.54 -1.84 -0.66
N GLN A 322 9.58 -2.08 0.64
CA GLN A 322 8.93 -3.19 1.27
C GLN A 322 7.53 -2.66 1.20
N VAL A 323 6.75 -3.22 0.29
CA VAL A 323 5.32 -3.00 0.19
C VAL A 323 4.81 -2.91 1.62
N ALA A 324 4.59 -1.68 2.07
CA ALA A 324 4.44 -1.40 3.48
C ALA A 324 3.27 -2.24 3.95
N GLU A 325 3.50 -3.17 4.87
CA GLU A 325 2.40 -3.75 5.63
C GLU A 325 1.72 -2.56 6.32
N PRO A 326 0.48 -2.20 5.94
CA PRO A 326 -0.16 -1.08 6.59
C PRO A 326 -0.44 -1.50 8.04
N ALA A 327 -0.08 -0.61 8.96
CA ALA A 327 -0.50 -0.65 10.35
C ALA A 327 -2.00 -0.97 10.46
N PRO A 328 -2.46 -1.65 11.52
CA PRO A 328 -3.83 -2.15 11.62
C PRO A 328 -4.79 -0.99 11.80
N ALA A 329 -5.25 -0.43 10.69
CA ALA A 329 -6.37 0.50 10.61
C ALA A 329 -7.60 -0.27 10.11
N ASP A 330 -8.71 -0.03 10.79
CA ASP A 330 -10.03 -0.63 10.60
C ASP A 330 -10.37 -0.98 9.15
N LEU A 331 -10.61 -2.27 8.90
CA LEU A 331 -11.37 -2.84 7.77
C LEU A 331 -11.35 -2.02 6.46
N VAL A 332 -10.16 -1.78 5.90
CA VAL A 332 -10.07 -1.20 4.55
C VAL A 332 -10.46 -2.27 3.53
N ALA A 333 -11.32 -1.90 2.59
CA ALA A 333 -11.71 -2.75 1.46
C ALA A 333 -10.47 -3.25 0.73
N SER A 334 -10.30 -4.56 0.71
CA SER A 334 -9.20 -5.20 0.01
C SER A 334 -9.10 -4.73 -1.44
N ARG A 335 -7.89 -4.33 -1.86
CA ARG A 335 -7.54 -4.12 -3.26
C ARG A 335 -7.24 -5.44 -4.00
N GLY A 336 -7.67 -6.58 -3.46
CA GLY A 336 -7.56 -7.90 -4.08
C GLY A 336 -6.14 -8.44 -4.16
N GLN A 337 -5.26 -7.97 -3.27
CA GLN A 337 -3.84 -8.38 -3.23
C GLN A 337 -3.54 -9.38 -2.11
N GLY A 338 -4.49 -9.61 -1.20
CA GLY A 338 -4.31 -10.53 -0.09
C GLY A 338 -4.18 -11.98 -0.55
N ARG A 339 -3.60 -12.78 0.35
CA ARG A 339 -3.31 -14.20 0.13
C ARG A 339 -4.54 -15.07 0.37
N LEU A 340 -5.49 -14.60 1.17
CA LEU A 340 -6.72 -15.30 1.49
C LEU A 340 -7.82 -14.92 0.49
N SER A 341 -8.53 -15.91 -0.03
CA SER A 341 -9.78 -15.72 -0.75
C SER A 341 -10.87 -16.60 -0.16
N LEU A 342 -12.09 -16.09 -0.11
CA LEU A 342 -13.28 -16.88 0.22
C LEU A 342 -14.17 -16.98 -1.02
N GLU A 343 -14.80 -18.14 -1.18
CA GLU A 343 -15.65 -18.46 -2.32
C GLU A 343 -17.01 -18.94 -1.82
N LEU A 344 -18.07 -18.41 -2.42
CA LEU A 344 -19.44 -18.86 -2.19
C LEU A 344 -20.06 -19.19 -3.54
N GLY A 345 -20.61 -20.39 -3.68
CA GLY A 345 -21.14 -20.85 -4.98
C GLY A 345 -22.30 -21.80 -4.88
N LEU A 346 -22.98 -21.95 -6.02
CA LEU A 346 -24.00 -22.96 -6.24
C LEU A 346 -23.30 -24.23 -6.73
N ALA A 347 -23.47 -25.31 -5.97
CA ALA A 347 -22.86 -26.59 -6.25
C ALA A 347 -23.90 -27.60 -6.75
N TYR A 348 -23.55 -28.35 -7.80
CA TYR A 348 -24.28 -29.49 -8.30
C TYR A 348 -23.36 -30.72 -8.27
N ALA A 349 -23.82 -31.83 -7.73
CA ALA A 349 -23.09 -33.10 -7.74
C ALA A 349 -23.95 -34.21 -8.33
N SER A 350 -23.34 -35.11 -9.10
CA SER A 350 -23.99 -36.31 -9.62
C SER A 350 -23.14 -37.52 -9.31
N PHE A 351 -23.78 -38.59 -8.86
CA PHE A 351 -23.12 -39.84 -8.50
C PHE A 351 -23.18 -40.81 -9.68
N LEU A 352 -22.02 -41.12 -10.26
CA LEU A 352 -21.94 -41.89 -11.51
C LEU A 352 -22.04 -43.40 -11.30
N LYS A 353 -21.63 -43.90 -10.14
CA LYS A 353 -21.80 -45.30 -9.76
C LYS A 353 -22.83 -45.38 -8.65
N VAL A 354 -23.91 -46.08 -8.91
CA VAL A 354 -25.01 -46.39 -7.98
C VAL A 354 -25.30 -47.88 -8.07
N ASP A 355 -25.51 -48.56 -6.94
CA ASP A 355 -25.97 -49.96 -6.94
C ASP A 355 -27.50 -50.02 -7.10
N ALA A 356 -27.97 -51.18 -7.57
CA ALA A 356 -29.40 -51.48 -7.66
C ALA A 356 -30.13 -51.27 -6.31
N PRO A 357 -31.36 -50.71 -6.32
CA PRO A 357 -32.27 -50.54 -7.47
C PRO A 357 -32.07 -49.27 -8.30
N LEU A 358 -31.17 -48.36 -7.91
CA LEU A 358 -30.89 -47.14 -8.68
C LEU A 358 -30.11 -47.49 -9.95
N GLN A 359 -30.69 -47.20 -11.12
CA GLN A 359 -30.08 -47.51 -12.42
C GLN A 359 -29.58 -46.27 -13.17
N THR A 360 -30.01 -45.08 -12.75
CA THR A 360 -29.62 -43.80 -13.36
C THR A 360 -28.89 -42.93 -12.35
N PRO A 361 -27.91 -42.12 -12.81
CA PRO A 361 -27.34 -41.06 -11.97
C PRO A 361 -28.45 -40.14 -11.48
N PHE A 362 -28.38 -39.77 -10.21
CA PHE A 362 -29.21 -38.70 -9.66
C PHE A 362 -28.32 -37.51 -9.28
N GLY A 363 -28.93 -36.33 -9.21
CA GLY A 363 -28.24 -35.07 -8.95
C GLY A 363 -28.57 -34.54 -7.56
N ASN A 364 -27.61 -33.86 -6.94
CA ASN A 364 -27.79 -33.12 -5.72
C ASN A 364 -27.41 -31.66 -6.00
N VAL A 365 -28.19 -30.72 -5.49
CA VAL A 365 -27.97 -29.28 -5.64
C VAL A 365 -27.87 -28.62 -4.27
N GLY A 366 -27.02 -27.62 -4.15
CA GLY A 366 -26.90 -26.85 -2.93
C GLY A 366 -25.81 -25.80 -3.02
N MET A 367 -25.13 -25.57 -1.90
CA MET A 367 -24.19 -24.47 -1.77
C MET A 367 -22.80 -24.98 -1.38
N GLY A 368 -21.78 -24.32 -1.94
CA GLY A 368 -20.37 -24.52 -1.62
C GLY A 368 -19.79 -23.27 -0.96
N LEU A 369 -18.99 -23.48 0.08
CA LEU A 369 -18.13 -22.47 0.69
C LEU A 369 -16.67 -22.93 0.54
N GLY A 370 -15.84 -22.13 -0.10
CA GLY A 370 -14.41 -22.39 -0.29
C GLY A 370 -13.55 -21.34 0.39
N ALA A 371 -12.35 -21.76 0.79
CA ALA A 371 -11.27 -20.90 1.24
C ALA A 371 -9.99 -21.27 0.47
N ASP A 372 -9.26 -20.25 0.04
CA ASP A 372 -8.03 -20.37 -0.73
C ASP A 372 -6.95 -19.50 -0.09
N TYR A 373 -5.78 -20.07 0.16
CA TYR A 373 -4.63 -19.37 0.72
C TYR A 373 -3.42 -19.50 -0.20
N ALA A 374 -3.07 -18.42 -0.89
CA ALA A 374 -1.92 -18.37 -1.79
C ALA A 374 -0.61 -18.34 -1.00
N LEU A 375 0.23 -19.36 -1.20
CA LEU A 375 1.58 -19.43 -0.64
C LEU A 375 2.60 -18.78 -1.58
N THR A 376 2.45 -19.03 -2.87
CA THR A 376 3.19 -18.37 -3.95
C THR A 376 2.20 -17.86 -5.01
N ARG A 377 2.70 -17.35 -6.14
CA ARG A 377 1.84 -16.95 -7.27
C ARG A 377 1.14 -18.16 -7.89
N GLU A 378 1.81 -19.31 -7.92
CA GLU A 378 1.36 -20.52 -8.59
C GLU A 378 0.75 -21.52 -7.61
N PHE A 379 1.24 -21.58 -6.37
CA PHE A 379 0.85 -22.61 -5.39
C PHE A 379 0.02 -22.02 -4.25
N GLY A 380 -1.05 -22.73 -3.88
CA GLY A 380 -1.91 -22.36 -2.76
C GLY A 380 -2.49 -23.56 -2.03
N LEU A 381 -3.02 -23.31 -0.84
CA LEU A 381 -3.82 -24.27 -0.10
C LEU A 381 -5.30 -23.98 -0.33
N VAL A 382 -6.09 -25.02 -0.51
CA VAL A 382 -7.53 -24.91 -0.69
C VAL A 382 -8.25 -25.75 0.35
N ALA A 383 -9.33 -25.22 0.89
CA ALA A 383 -10.26 -25.94 1.73
C ALA A 383 -11.69 -25.57 1.35
N GLY A 384 -12.65 -26.45 1.59
CA GLY A 384 -14.03 -26.10 1.34
C GLY A 384 -15.03 -27.09 1.90
N LEU A 385 -16.28 -26.66 1.90
CA LEU A 385 -17.45 -27.35 2.40
C LEU A 385 -18.56 -27.26 1.36
N GLN A 386 -19.32 -28.33 1.18
CA GLN A 386 -20.53 -28.36 0.35
C GLN A 386 -21.65 -29.01 1.15
N ILE A 387 -22.81 -28.36 1.11
CA ILE A 387 -24.07 -28.90 1.62
C ILE A 387 -25.01 -28.99 0.42
N LEU A 388 -25.40 -30.21 0.08
CA LEU A 388 -26.19 -30.51 -1.11
C LEU A 388 -27.43 -31.29 -0.70
N ASN A 389 -28.57 -30.99 -1.29
CA ASN A 389 -29.78 -31.79 -1.15
C ASN A 389 -30.05 -32.55 -2.44
N SER A 390 -30.51 -33.78 -2.33
CA SER A 390 -30.89 -34.57 -3.49
C SER A 390 -32.03 -33.92 -4.26
N MET A 391 -31.93 -34.00 -5.58
CA MET A 391 -33.06 -33.75 -6.47
C MET A 391 -33.82 -35.05 -6.67
N ARG A 392 -35.11 -34.96 -6.98
CA ARG A 392 -35.90 -36.13 -7.39
C ARG A 392 -35.21 -36.81 -8.56
N ASP A 393 -35.05 -38.12 -8.45
CA ASP A 393 -34.51 -38.93 -9.52
C ASP A 393 -35.52 -39.03 -10.67
N TYR A 394 -35.03 -39.22 -11.89
CA TYR A 394 -35.89 -39.30 -13.08
C TYR A 394 -36.87 -40.48 -13.00
N ASP A 395 -36.46 -41.56 -12.35
CA ASP A 395 -37.24 -42.78 -12.18
C ASP A 395 -38.21 -42.74 -11.00
N GLY A 396 -38.18 -41.70 -10.14
CA GLY A 396 -39.01 -41.57 -8.95
C GLY A 396 -38.76 -42.62 -7.86
N LEU A 397 -37.63 -43.33 -7.92
CA LEU A 397 -37.22 -44.33 -6.95
C LEU A 397 -36.75 -43.72 -5.63
N LEU A 398 -36.33 -42.46 -5.62
CA LEU A 398 -35.95 -41.77 -4.39
C LEU A 398 -37.22 -41.38 -3.62
N ARG A 399 -37.47 -42.03 -2.48
CA ARG A 399 -38.66 -41.79 -1.65
C ARG A 399 -38.54 -40.52 -0.83
N GLU A 400 -37.36 -40.28 -0.28
CA GLU A 400 -37.08 -39.15 0.62
C GLU A 400 -35.85 -38.40 0.16
N ASP A 401 -35.91 -37.08 0.27
CA ASP A 401 -34.76 -36.22 0.02
C ASP A 401 -33.69 -36.48 1.08
N PHE A 402 -32.42 -36.46 0.65
CA PHE A 402 -31.29 -36.68 1.53
C PHE A 402 -30.24 -35.58 1.33
N THR A 403 -29.52 -35.29 2.40
CA THR A 403 -28.47 -34.26 2.42
C THR A 403 -27.10 -34.92 2.30
N THR A 404 -26.25 -34.34 1.47
CA THR A 404 -24.84 -34.68 1.36
C THR A 404 -24.00 -33.55 1.90
N PHE A 405 -23.17 -33.86 2.88
CA PHE A 405 -22.11 -33.00 3.38
C PHE A 405 -20.78 -33.45 2.77
N ARG A 406 -20.01 -32.52 2.20
CA ARG A 406 -18.67 -32.79 1.68
C ARG A 406 -17.72 -31.74 2.21
N ALA A 407 -16.55 -32.16 2.66
CA ALA A 407 -15.48 -31.29 3.11
C ALA A 407 -14.19 -31.71 2.40
N TRP A 408 -13.37 -30.76 1.98
CA TRP A 408 -12.10 -31.08 1.34
C TRP A 408 -10.99 -30.11 1.75
N ALA A 409 -9.76 -30.60 1.71
CA ALA A 409 -8.56 -29.80 1.94
C ALA A 409 -7.39 -30.33 1.12
N GLY A 410 -6.59 -29.45 0.52
CA GLY A 410 -5.49 -29.84 -0.35
C GLY A 410 -4.66 -28.68 -0.89
N GLY A 411 -3.85 -28.98 -1.89
CA GLY A 411 -3.04 -28.01 -2.61
C GLY A 411 -3.64 -27.67 -3.97
N ARG A 412 -3.40 -26.45 -4.45
CA ARG A 412 -3.70 -26.02 -5.81
C ARG A 412 -2.46 -25.54 -6.54
N LEU A 413 -2.49 -25.71 -7.85
CA LEU A 413 -1.65 -25.00 -8.79
C LEU A 413 -2.54 -24.11 -9.66
N ALA A 414 -2.14 -22.86 -9.90
CA ALA A 414 -2.85 -21.97 -10.80
C ALA A 414 -1.90 -21.07 -11.61
N TRP A 415 -2.38 -20.63 -12.75
CA TRP A 415 -1.69 -19.76 -13.69
C TRP A 415 -2.62 -18.63 -14.10
N GLU A 416 -2.16 -17.39 -13.98
CA GLU A 416 -2.89 -16.20 -14.41
C GLU A 416 -2.50 -15.82 -15.85
N ILE A 417 -3.49 -15.75 -16.74
CA ILE A 417 -3.35 -15.34 -18.13
C ILE A 417 -4.29 -14.14 -18.36
N GLY A 418 -3.80 -12.94 -18.07
CA GLY A 418 -4.60 -11.71 -18.13
C GLY A 418 -5.72 -11.70 -17.08
N PRO A 419 -7.00 -11.57 -17.46
CA PRO A 419 -8.13 -11.63 -16.51
C PRO A 419 -8.56 -13.06 -16.16
N LEU A 420 -7.96 -14.08 -16.78
CA LEU A 420 -8.30 -15.49 -16.57
C LEU A 420 -7.28 -16.15 -15.64
N GLU A 421 -7.75 -16.97 -14.70
CA GLU A 421 -6.92 -17.87 -13.90
C GLU A 421 -7.34 -19.30 -14.20
N LEU A 422 -6.38 -20.13 -14.63
CA LEU A 422 -6.57 -21.55 -14.83
C LEU A 422 -5.90 -22.28 -13.67
N GLY A 423 -6.59 -23.22 -13.05
CA GLY A 423 -6.04 -23.95 -11.91
C GLY A 423 -6.48 -25.39 -11.84
N ILE A 424 -5.73 -26.16 -11.06
CA ILE A 424 -6.06 -27.53 -10.69
C ILE A 424 -5.73 -27.74 -9.22
N ALA A 425 -6.69 -28.27 -8.47
CA ALA A 425 -6.50 -28.63 -7.08
C ALA A 425 -6.54 -30.15 -6.89
N ALA A 426 -5.65 -30.65 -6.04
CA ALA A 426 -5.62 -32.01 -5.57
C ALA A 426 -5.82 -32.00 -4.05
N SER A 427 -6.88 -32.64 -3.58
CA SER A 427 -7.32 -32.57 -2.18
C SER A 427 -7.78 -33.91 -1.65
N PHE A 428 -7.74 -34.06 -0.34
CA PHE A 428 -8.46 -35.11 0.37
C PHE A 428 -9.89 -34.64 0.62
N GLU A 429 -10.85 -35.54 0.43
CA GLU A 429 -12.26 -35.27 0.63
C GLU A 429 -12.85 -36.20 1.70
N LEU A 430 -13.65 -35.62 2.59
CA LEU A 430 -14.53 -36.29 3.53
C LEU A 430 -15.97 -36.07 3.07
N ALA A 431 -16.74 -37.13 2.90
CA ALA A 431 -18.14 -37.04 2.53
C ALA A 431 -19.03 -37.81 3.50
N ASN A 432 -20.16 -37.23 3.86
CA ASN A 432 -21.19 -37.86 4.66
C ASN A 432 -22.56 -37.66 4.01
N LEU A 433 -23.27 -38.75 3.74
CA LEU A 433 -24.63 -38.74 3.22
C LEU A 433 -25.61 -39.01 4.37
N SER A 434 -26.71 -38.28 4.48
CA SER A 434 -27.80 -38.69 5.37
C SER A 434 -28.43 -39.99 4.86
N PRO A 435 -29.20 -40.71 5.70
CA PRO A 435 -29.90 -41.90 5.26
C PRO A 435 -30.73 -41.64 4.00
N MET A 436 -30.57 -42.51 3.00
CA MET A 436 -31.28 -42.43 1.72
C MET A 436 -32.28 -43.58 1.66
N ARG A 437 -33.57 -43.28 1.45
CA ARG A 437 -34.61 -44.29 1.28
C ARG A 437 -35.01 -44.37 -0.19
N VAL A 438 -34.87 -45.54 -0.77
CA VAL A 438 -35.27 -45.80 -2.16
C VAL A 438 -36.34 -46.88 -2.23
N PHE A 439 -37.21 -46.81 -3.22
CA PHE A 439 -38.11 -47.91 -3.56
C PHE A 439 -37.32 -49.07 -4.18
N THR A 440 -37.62 -50.30 -3.76
CA THR A 440 -37.03 -51.51 -4.35
C THR A 440 -37.73 -51.92 -5.65
N ASP A 441 -38.95 -51.43 -5.87
CA ASP A 441 -39.78 -51.71 -7.04
C ASP A 441 -40.45 -50.41 -7.54
N LYS A 442 -40.43 -50.19 -8.86
CA LYS A 442 -41.10 -49.05 -9.52
C LYS A 442 -42.62 -49.11 -9.35
N SER A 443 -43.19 -50.30 -9.13
CA SER A 443 -44.63 -50.47 -8.88
C SER A 443 -45.13 -49.72 -7.64
N CYS A 444 -44.25 -49.44 -6.67
CA CYS A 444 -44.59 -48.74 -5.42
C CYS A 444 -44.77 -47.22 -5.59
N ILE A 445 -44.27 -46.61 -6.67
CA ILE A 445 -44.19 -45.14 -6.83
C ILE A 445 -45.55 -44.45 -6.87
N PRO A 446 -46.59 -44.93 -7.60
CA PRO A 446 -47.84 -44.21 -7.75
C PRO A 446 -48.65 -44.06 -6.46
N ALA A 447 -48.47 -44.97 -5.50
CA ALA A 447 -49.19 -44.96 -4.23
C ALA A 447 -48.34 -45.65 -3.13
N PRO A 448 -47.32 -44.95 -2.59
CA PRO A 448 -46.33 -45.53 -1.67
C PRO A 448 -46.96 -46.20 -0.46
N ASP A 449 -47.91 -45.51 0.17
CA ASP A 449 -48.51 -45.95 1.43
C ASP A 449 -49.59 -47.04 1.25
N LEU A 450 -50.06 -47.24 0.02
CA LEU A 450 -51.09 -48.23 -0.33
C LEU A 450 -50.50 -49.52 -0.91
N LEU A 451 -49.51 -49.40 -1.80
CA LEU A 451 -48.93 -50.53 -2.52
C LEU A 451 -47.77 -51.16 -1.75
N CYS A 452 -47.02 -50.35 -0.98
CA CYS A 452 -45.79 -50.75 -0.29
C CYS A 452 -45.71 -50.11 1.11
N PRO A 453 -46.62 -50.49 2.04
CA PRO A 453 -46.77 -49.82 3.32
C PRO A 453 -45.55 -50.02 4.24
N GLY A 454 -45.11 -48.95 4.90
CA GLY A 454 -43.99 -48.97 5.84
C GLY A 454 -42.63 -49.14 5.14
N ASP A 455 -41.82 -50.07 5.65
CA ASP A 455 -40.52 -50.44 5.07
C ASP A 455 -40.62 -51.53 3.99
N LEU A 456 -41.80 -52.15 3.84
CA LEU A 456 -42.05 -53.16 2.79
C LEU A 456 -42.00 -52.48 1.43
N GLY A 457 -41.00 -52.80 0.60
CA GLY A 457 -40.81 -52.19 -0.72
C GLY A 457 -39.88 -50.98 -0.74
N THR A 458 -39.21 -50.67 0.38
CA THR A 458 -38.13 -49.68 0.42
C THR A 458 -36.83 -50.27 0.95
N ARG A 459 -35.71 -49.75 0.47
CA ARG A 459 -34.36 -50.03 0.96
C ARG A 459 -33.76 -48.76 1.51
N THR A 460 -33.38 -48.78 2.78
CA THR A 460 -32.67 -47.67 3.41
C THR A 460 -31.17 -47.90 3.30
N PHE A 461 -30.48 -46.96 2.65
CA PHE A 461 -29.04 -46.85 2.69
C PHE A 461 -28.67 -45.85 3.78
N GLU A 462 -28.36 -46.35 4.96
CA GLU A 462 -27.79 -45.50 6.02
C GLU A 462 -26.37 -45.09 5.63
N ASN A 463 -25.81 -44.00 6.16
CA ASN A 463 -24.37 -43.77 6.13
C ASN A 463 -23.79 -43.92 7.54
N LYS A 464 -23.07 -45.01 7.85
CA LYS A 464 -22.57 -45.29 9.21
C LYS A 464 -21.26 -44.57 9.53
N GLY A 465 -20.65 -43.87 8.57
CA GLY A 465 -19.42 -43.11 8.77
C GLY A 465 -19.08 -42.19 7.59
N ALA A 466 -18.08 -41.33 7.80
CA ALA A 466 -17.58 -40.47 6.72
C ALA A 466 -16.77 -41.30 5.71
N SER A 467 -17.02 -41.07 4.43
CA SER A 467 -16.21 -41.61 3.32
C SER A 467 -14.99 -40.73 3.11
N VAL A 468 -13.81 -41.34 2.98
CA VAL A 468 -12.56 -40.61 2.72
C VAL A 468 -12.06 -40.92 1.32
N GLY A 469 -11.68 -39.88 0.57
CA GLY A 469 -11.27 -40.02 -0.81
C GLY A 469 -10.25 -38.99 -1.28
N ALA A 470 -9.79 -39.17 -2.51
CA ALA A 470 -9.04 -38.17 -3.25
C ALA A 470 -9.99 -37.41 -4.16
N ARG A 471 -9.80 -36.10 -4.27
CA ARG A 471 -10.57 -35.20 -5.13
C ARG A 471 -9.63 -34.42 -6.03
N LEU A 472 -9.88 -34.48 -7.32
CA LEU A 472 -9.23 -33.66 -8.33
C LEU A 472 -10.20 -32.60 -8.81
N ASN A 473 -9.76 -31.34 -8.85
CA ASN A 473 -10.63 -30.20 -9.10
C ASN A 473 -10.00 -29.20 -10.07
N PRO A 474 -10.18 -29.35 -11.40
CA PRO A 474 -9.94 -28.27 -12.34
C PRO A 474 -10.83 -27.06 -12.04
N ARG A 475 -10.24 -25.88 -12.21
CA ARG A 475 -10.82 -24.57 -11.88
C ARG A 475 -10.52 -23.57 -12.98
N ILE A 476 -11.52 -22.77 -13.29
CA ILE A 476 -11.39 -21.60 -14.17
C ILE A 476 -11.98 -20.42 -13.40
N SER A 477 -11.19 -19.37 -13.21
CA SER A 477 -11.64 -18.14 -12.55
C SER A 477 -11.50 -16.96 -13.51
N TRP A 478 -12.53 -16.11 -13.61
CA TRP A 478 -12.48 -14.86 -14.37
C TRP A 478 -12.53 -13.69 -13.40
N ARG A 479 -11.50 -12.85 -13.43
CA ARG A 479 -11.41 -11.58 -12.70
C ARG A 479 -12.45 -10.57 -13.19
N LEU A 480 -13.44 -10.26 -12.34
CA LEU A 480 -14.44 -9.23 -12.59
C LEU A 480 -13.90 -7.84 -12.20
N ASN A 481 -13.19 -7.76 -11.07
CA ASN A 481 -12.42 -6.59 -10.63
C ASN A 481 -11.20 -7.04 -9.80
N SER A 482 -10.47 -6.14 -9.15
CA SER A 482 -9.28 -6.51 -8.37
C SER A 482 -9.54 -7.61 -7.32
N SER A 483 -10.72 -7.59 -6.69
CA SER A 483 -11.03 -8.38 -5.50
C SER A 483 -12.12 -9.43 -5.74
N LEU A 484 -12.89 -9.33 -6.83
CA LEU A 484 -14.00 -10.23 -7.17
C LEU A 484 -13.69 -11.04 -8.42
N TRP A 485 -13.93 -12.34 -8.29
CA TRP A 485 -13.71 -13.34 -9.34
C TRP A 485 -14.97 -14.18 -9.49
N LEU A 486 -15.38 -14.44 -10.74
CA LEU A 486 -16.36 -15.48 -11.06
C LEU A 486 -15.62 -16.80 -11.22
N THR A 487 -16.06 -17.86 -10.57
CA THR A 487 -15.32 -19.13 -10.50
C THR A 487 -16.20 -20.28 -10.98
N LEU A 488 -15.64 -21.10 -11.87
CA LEU A 488 -16.21 -22.37 -12.30
C LEU A 488 -15.26 -23.49 -11.87
N ASN A 489 -15.72 -24.32 -10.96
CA ASN A 489 -14.98 -25.48 -10.48
C ASN A 489 -15.66 -26.75 -10.98
N SER A 490 -14.90 -27.70 -11.50
CA SER A 490 -15.39 -29.06 -11.76
C SER A 490 -14.53 -30.03 -10.97
N SER A 491 -15.11 -31.02 -10.31
CA SER A 491 -14.37 -31.97 -9.49
C SER A 491 -14.80 -33.40 -9.71
N LEU A 492 -13.83 -34.30 -9.63
CA LEU A 492 -13.99 -35.74 -9.66
C LEU A 492 -13.39 -36.29 -8.37
N SER A 493 -14.18 -37.04 -7.60
CA SER A 493 -13.71 -37.62 -6.35
C SER A 493 -13.76 -39.14 -6.40
N TYR A 494 -12.83 -39.80 -5.71
CA TYR A 494 -12.76 -41.25 -5.60
C TYR A 494 -12.55 -41.64 -4.14
N TYR A 495 -13.49 -42.39 -3.57
CA TYR A 495 -13.45 -42.79 -2.17
C TYR A 495 -12.68 -44.10 -2.00
N ILE A 496 -11.67 -44.10 -1.12
CA ILE A 496 -10.72 -45.20 -0.92
C ILE A 496 -11.07 -46.01 0.34
N GLY A 497 -11.60 -45.34 1.37
CA GLY A 497 -12.04 -45.97 2.62
C GLY A 497 -13.53 -45.80 2.81
N SER A 498 -14.28 -46.90 2.72
CA SER A 498 -15.64 -46.96 3.26
C SER A 498 -15.77 -48.21 4.13
N PRO A 499 -16.22 -48.09 5.39
CA PRO A 499 -16.29 -49.21 6.34
C PRO A 499 -17.37 -50.25 6.00
N ASP A 500 -18.27 -49.98 5.05
CA ASP A 500 -19.30 -50.93 4.59
C ASP A 500 -19.34 -50.98 3.05
N GLU A 501 -19.64 -52.16 2.50
CA GLU A 501 -19.94 -52.39 1.08
C GLU A 501 -21.07 -51.44 0.64
N ARG A 502 -20.72 -50.31 0.00
CA ARG A 502 -21.70 -49.27 -0.33
C ARG A 502 -21.67 -48.72 -1.75
N PRO A 503 -22.87 -48.29 -2.21
CA PRO A 503 -23.28 -48.27 -3.61
C PRO A 503 -22.85 -47.06 -4.40
N ILE A 504 -22.36 -46.02 -3.73
CA ILE A 504 -22.13 -44.71 -4.32
C ILE A 504 -20.64 -44.40 -4.29
N ASN A 505 -20.01 -44.48 -5.45
CA ASN A 505 -18.61 -44.11 -5.63
C ASN A 505 -18.50 -43.20 -6.86
N LEU A 506 -17.46 -42.37 -6.91
CA LEU A 506 -17.19 -41.49 -8.05
C LEU A 506 -18.21 -40.36 -8.28
N PRO A 507 -18.40 -39.42 -7.32
CA PRO A 507 -19.17 -38.21 -7.61
C PRO A 507 -18.40 -37.29 -8.56
N VAL A 508 -19.12 -36.73 -9.51
CA VAL A 508 -18.71 -35.57 -10.30
C VAL A 508 -19.49 -34.38 -9.81
N SER A 509 -18.81 -33.28 -9.49
CA SER A 509 -19.49 -32.05 -9.10
C SER A 509 -19.00 -30.84 -9.86
N THR A 510 -19.91 -29.91 -10.09
CA THR A 510 -19.61 -28.61 -10.69
C THR A 510 -20.10 -27.52 -9.75
N ASP A 511 -19.32 -26.48 -9.56
CA ASP A 511 -19.62 -25.34 -8.69
C ASP A 511 -19.44 -24.06 -9.50
N LEU A 512 -20.44 -23.19 -9.48
CA LEU A 512 -20.37 -21.85 -10.05
C LEU A 512 -20.54 -20.85 -8.91
N GLY A 513 -19.50 -20.07 -8.65
CA GLY A 513 -19.44 -19.20 -7.49
C GLY A 513 -18.79 -17.85 -7.73
N ILE A 514 -18.83 -17.03 -6.68
CA ILE A 514 -18.13 -15.77 -6.57
C ILE A 514 -17.03 -15.95 -5.54
N ARG A 515 -15.80 -15.66 -5.92
CA ARG A 515 -14.64 -15.61 -5.03
C ARG A 515 -14.28 -14.16 -4.74
N TYR A 516 -14.23 -13.83 -3.46
CA TYR A 516 -13.70 -12.57 -2.95
C TYR A 516 -12.29 -12.78 -2.42
N ARG A 517 -11.33 -12.04 -2.96
CA ARG A 517 -9.93 -12.00 -2.54
C ARG A 517 -9.76 -10.83 -1.57
N PHE A 518 -9.34 -11.16 -0.35
CA PHE A 518 -9.06 -10.20 0.72
C PHE A 518 -7.75 -9.48 0.49
#